data_AF-A0A7L3W5J0-F1
#
_entry.id   AF-A0A7L3W5J0-F1
#
_cell.length_a   1.000
_cell.length_b   1.000
_cell.length_c   1.000
_cell.angle_alpha   90.00
_cell.angle_beta   90.00
_cell.angle_gamma   90.00
#
_symmetry.space_group_name_H-M   'P 1'
#
loop_
_entity.id
_entity.type
_entity.pdbx_description
1 polymer ?
#
loop_
_entity_poly.entity_id
_entity_poly.type
_entity_poly.pdbx_seq_one_letter_code
_entity_poly.pdbx_strand_id
1 'polypeptide(L)'
;REIGSVVRSLGCFPTEAEVHELLAQVNVEEEEEPTGYIHLEKFLPVMTKVLLNRSYQPIPEDVLLHAFEALDENKCGYITKEELIKYMTEE
;
A
#
# COMPACT_ATOMS: atom_id res chain seq x y z
N ARG A 1 -10.70 -5.05 -4.22
CA ARG A 1 -10.66 -4.39 -2.89
C ARG A 1 -9.90 -5.22 -1.84
N GLU A 2 -10.09 -6.54 -1.77
CA GLU A 2 -9.42 -7.37 -0.75
C GLU A 2 -7.94 -7.64 -1.02
N ILE A 3 -7.52 -7.66 -2.29
CA ILE A 3 -6.14 -7.95 -2.68
C ILE A 3 -5.13 -6.98 -2.04
N GLY A 4 -5.43 -5.68 -2.00
CA GLY A 4 -4.56 -4.73 -1.31
C GLY A 4 -4.34 -5.09 0.17
N SER A 5 -5.38 -5.56 0.86
CA SER A 5 -5.27 -6.03 2.24
C SER A 5 -4.47 -7.32 2.37
N VAL A 6 -4.66 -8.28 1.45
CA VAL A 6 -3.87 -9.52 1.42
C VAL A 6 -2.38 -9.21 1.21
N VAL A 7 -2.06 -8.37 0.24
CA VAL A 7 -0.68 -7.97 -0.07
C VAL A 7 -0.05 -7.24 1.13
N ARG A 8 -0.81 -6.37 1.81
CA ARG A 8 -0.35 -5.70 3.05
C ARG A 8 -0.10 -6.68 4.20
N SER A 9 -0.93 -7.70 4.36
CA SER A 9 -0.72 -8.76 5.36
C SER A 9 0.52 -9.62 5.07
N LEU A 10 1.03 -9.62 3.84
CA LEU A 10 2.28 -10.30 3.46
C LEU A 10 3.53 -9.43 3.68
N GLY A 11 3.39 -8.23 4.27
CA GLY A 11 4.50 -7.33 4.55
C GLY A 11 4.92 -6.43 3.38
N CYS A 12 4.07 -6.32 2.34
CA CYS A 12 4.26 -5.40 1.23
C CYS A 12 3.42 -4.13 1.44
N PHE A 13 3.86 -2.99 0.90
CA PHE A 13 3.21 -1.69 1.10
C PHE A 13 2.89 -1.00 -0.24
N PRO A 14 2.10 -1.63 -1.12
CA PRO A 14 1.77 -1.03 -2.41
C PRO A 14 0.82 0.15 -2.24
N THR A 15 1.01 1.14 -3.10
CA THR A 15 0.03 2.20 -3.41
C THR A 15 -1.21 1.59 -4.09
N GLU A 16 -2.33 2.31 -4.08
CA GLU A 16 -3.53 1.83 -4.76
C GLU A 16 -3.31 1.67 -6.28
N ALA A 17 -2.48 2.51 -6.90
CA ALA A 17 -2.10 2.37 -8.31
C ALA A 17 -1.31 1.07 -8.56
N GLU A 18 -0.34 0.73 -7.70
CA GLU A 18 0.42 -0.51 -7.79
C GLU A 18 -0.45 -1.75 -7.53
N VAL A 19 -1.46 -1.65 -6.64
CA VAL A 19 -2.45 -2.72 -6.48
C VAL A 19 -3.23 -2.93 -7.78
N HIS A 20 -3.62 -1.86 -8.47
CA HIS A 20 -4.29 -1.98 -9.77
C HIS A 20 -3.39 -2.61 -10.84
N GLU A 21 -2.10 -2.26 -10.86
CA GLU A 21 -1.13 -2.87 -11.77
C GLU A 21 -0.93 -4.36 -11.47
N LEU A 22 -0.80 -4.73 -10.19
CA LEU A 22 -0.71 -6.12 -9.76
C LEU A 22 -1.94 -6.92 -10.20
N LEU A 23 -3.14 -6.35 -10.04
CA LEU A 23 -4.39 -6.96 -10.49
C LEU A 23 -4.40 -7.17 -12.01
N ALA A 24 -3.92 -6.18 -12.78
CA ALA A 24 -3.79 -6.30 -14.22
C ALA A 24 -2.81 -7.43 -14.59
N GLN A 25 -1.68 -7.56 -13.89
CA GLN A 25 -0.71 -8.64 -14.10
C GLN A 25 -1.28 -10.04 -13.82
N VAL A 26 -2.16 -10.17 -12.83
CA VAL A 26 -2.83 -11.44 -12.51
C VAL A 26 -3.87 -11.82 -13.58
N ASN A 27 -4.49 -10.82 -14.22
CA ASN A 27 -5.58 -11.00 -15.18
C ASN A 27 -5.12 -10.98 -16.65
N VAL A 28 -3.81 -11.01 -16.93
CA VAL A 28 -3.25 -10.89 -18.30
C VAL A 28 -3.77 -11.94 -19.28
N GLU A 29 -4.28 -13.07 -18.79
CA GLU A 29 -4.71 -14.22 -19.62
C GLU A 29 -6.23 -14.31 -19.83
N GLU A 30 -7.03 -13.36 -19.35
CA GLU A 30 -8.49 -13.41 -19.50
C GLU A 30 -8.96 -12.53 -20.69
N GLU A 31 -9.47 -13.18 -21.74
CA GLU A 31 -10.39 -12.54 -22.71
C GLU A 31 -11.81 -12.39 -22.14
N GLU A 32 -12.06 -12.94 -20.93
CA GLU A 32 -13.37 -12.94 -20.26
C GLU A 32 -13.60 -11.68 -19.42
N GLU A 33 -14.89 -11.38 -19.18
CA GLU A 33 -15.29 -10.26 -18.33
C GLU A 33 -14.77 -10.42 -16.89
N PRO A 34 -14.36 -9.32 -16.24
CA PRO A 34 -13.86 -9.37 -14.87
C PRO A 34 -14.94 -9.94 -13.92
N THR A 35 -14.69 -11.13 -13.39
CA THR A 35 -15.62 -11.88 -12.53
C THR A 35 -15.79 -11.29 -11.12
N GLY A 36 -14.97 -10.31 -10.76
CA GLY A 36 -14.92 -9.74 -9.41
C GLY A 36 -14.12 -10.56 -8.39
N TYR A 37 -13.63 -11.74 -8.78
CA TYR A 37 -12.80 -12.62 -7.94
C TYR A 37 -11.48 -12.93 -8.64
N ILE A 38 -10.50 -13.42 -7.86
CA ILE A 38 -9.21 -13.86 -8.37
C ILE A 38 -8.97 -15.30 -7.95
N HIS A 39 -8.64 -16.15 -8.92
CA HIS A 39 -8.21 -17.51 -8.65
C HIS A 39 -6.84 -17.52 -7.99
N LEU A 40 -6.70 -18.25 -6.89
CA LEU A 40 -5.45 -18.34 -6.14
C LEU A 40 -4.28 -18.82 -7.03
N GLU A 41 -4.53 -19.76 -7.93
CA GLU A 41 -3.54 -20.30 -8.86
C GLU A 41 -2.95 -19.23 -9.80
N LYS A 42 -3.72 -18.18 -10.14
CA LYS A 42 -3.26 -17.04 -10.93
C LYS A 42 -2.53 -16.01 -10.08
N PHE A 43 -2.99 -15.82 -8.83
CA PHE A 43 -2.37 -14.89 -7.89
C PHE A 43 -0.97 -15.35 -7.45
N LEU A 44 -0.80 -16.64 -7.14
CA LEU A 44 0.41 -17.18 -6.54
C LEU A 44 1.69 -16.91 -7.36
N PRO A 45 1.74 -17.13 -8.68
CA PRO A 45 2.95 -16.85 -9.47
C PRO A 45 3.36 -15.38 -9.45
N VAL A 46 2.38 -14.46 -9.52
CA VAL A 46 2.63 -13.01 -9.50
C VAL A 46 3.13 -12.58 -8.11
N MET A 47 2.39 -12.96 -7.06
CA MET A 47 2.77 -12.59 -5.69
C MET A 47 4.09 -13.23 -5.25
N THR A 48 4.39 -14.45 -5.69
CA THR A 48 5.69 -15.09 -5.44
C THR A 48 6.83 -14.26 -6.01
N LYS A 49 6.69 -13.73 -7.23
CA LYS A 49 7.69 -12.84 -7.83
C LYS A 49 7.83 -11.54 -7.03
N VAL A 50 6.72 -10.94 -6.60
CA VAL A 50 6.72 -9.73 -5.76
C VAL A 50 7.52 -9.96 -4.47
N LEU A 51 7.28 -11.08 -3.78
CA LEU A 51 7.99 -11.42 -2.53
C LEU A 51 9.48 -11.70 -2.76
N LEU A 52 9.83 -12.48 -3.79
CA LEU A 52 11.21 -12.81 -4.10
C LEU A 52 12.02 -11.57 -4.52
N ASN A 53 11.41 -10.67 -5.29
CA ASN A 53 12.02 -9.43 -5.74
C ASN A 53 12.02 -8.34 -4.66
N ARG A 54 11.40 -8.60 -3.50
CA ARG A 54 11.19 -7.61 -2.44
C ARG A 54 10.55 -6.32 -2.99
N SER A 55 9.57 -6.46 -3.87
CA SER A 55 8.81 -5.31 -4.38
C SER A 55 7.92 -4.73 -3.27
N TYR A 56 7.47 -3.48 -3.45
CA TYR A 56 6.59 -2.77 -2.50
C TYR A 56 7.14 -2.74 -1.07
N GLN A 57 8.41 -2.35 -0.92
CA GLN A 57 9.00 -2.19 0.41
C GLN A 57 8.31 -1.07 1.20
N PRO A 58 8.31 -1.15 2.54
CA PRO A 58 7.83 -0.05 3.37
C PRO A 58 8.62 1.23 3.08
N ILE A 59 7.97 2.36 3.34
CA ILE A 59 8.66 3.65 3.44
C ILE A 59 9.71 3.53 4.55
N PRO A 60 10.96 3.97 4.34
CA PRO A 60 12.00 3.96 5.36
C PRO A 60 11.56 4.66 6.66
N GLU A 61 11.97 4.11 7.80
CA GLU A 61 11.56 4.60 9.13
C GLU A 61 11.98 6.05 9.38
N ASP A 62 13.16 6.45 8.91
CA ASP A 62 13.67 7.82 9.00
C ASP A 62 12.83 8.81 8.19
N VAL A 63 12.32 8.40 7.03
CA VAL A 63 11.41 9.22 6.22
C VAL A 63 10.08 9.40 6.93
N LEU A 64 9.53 8.34 7.53
CA LEU A 64 8.29 8.44 8.32
C LEU A 64 8.48 9.31 9.56
N LEU A 65 9.62 9.19 10.25
CA LEU A 65 9.96 10.02 11.40
C LEU A 65 10.05 11.50 11.01
N HIS A 66 10.77 11.83 9.94
CA HIS A 66 10.86 13.22 9.48
C HIS A 66 9.51 13.78 9.03
N ALA A 67 8.66 12.96 8.39
CA ALA A 67 7.31 13.38 8.02
C ALA A 67 6.45 13.67 9.27
N PHE A 68 6.57 12.87 10.32
CA PHE A 68 5.92 13.12 11.60
C PHE A 68 6.45 14.39 12.28
N GLU A 69 7.77 14.57 12.34
CA GLU A 69 8.42 15.75 12.93
C GLU A 69 8.07 17.06 12.19
N ALA A 70 7.75 16.98 10.90
CA ALA A 70 7.26 18.13 10.15
C ALA A 70 5.87 18.61 10.62
N LEU A 71 5.07 17.71 11.20
CA LEU A 71 3.75 18.02 11.78
C LEU A 71 3.82 18.33 13.28
N ASP A 72 4.82 17.79 13.99
CA ASP A 72 5.10 18.10 15.41
C ASP A 72 6.07 19.30 15.53
N GLU A 73 5.60 20.49 15.15
CA GLU A 73 6.39 21.73 15.12
C GLU A 73 7.09 22.03 16.46
N ASN A 74 6.46 21.67 17.57
CA ASN A 74 6.97 21.91 18.93
C ASN A 74 7.91 20.80 19.45
N LYS A 75 8.11 19.72 18.68
CA LYS A 75 8.92 18.54 19.04
C LYS A 75 8.53 17.92 20.38
N CYS A 76 7.22 17.84 20.64
CA CYS A 76 6.67 17.30 21.87
C CYS A 76 6.45 15.77 21.84
N GLY A 77 6.65 15.14 20.67
CA GLY A 77 6.54 13.71 20.44
C GLY A 77 5.13 13.22 20.16
N TYR A 78 4.17 14.12 19.96
CA TYR A 78 2.77 13.79 19.65
C TYR A 78 2.15 14.89 18.76
N ILE A 79 1.09 14.53 18.03
CA ILE A 79 0.24 15.48 17.29
C ILE A 79 -1.13 15.42 17.97
N THR A 80 -1.66 16.57 18.38
CA THR A 80 -3.00 16.66 18.97
C THR A 80 -4.07 16.41 17.91
N LYS A 81 -5.29 16.09 18.36
CA LYS A 81 -6.42 15.91 17.45
C LYS A 81 -6.68 17.18 16.63
N GLU A 82 -6.58 18.33 17.27
CA GLU A 82 -6.82 19.64 16.67
C GLU A 82 -5.78 19.96 15.59
N GLU A 83 -4.49 19.71 15.87
CA GLU A 83 -3.41 19.83 14.89
C GLU A 83 -3.60 18.87 13.72
N LEU A 84 -3.90 17.59 13.99
CA LEU A 84 -4.13 16.61 12.94
C LEU A 84 -5.30 16.99 12.02
N ILE A 85 -6.43 17.44 12.59
CA ILE A 85 -7.58 17.91 11.79
C ILE A 85 -7.15 19.06 10.88
N LYS A 86 -6.46 20.07 11.43
CA LYS A 86 -5.96 21.22 10.67
C LYS A 86 -5.13 20.75 9.47
N TYR A 87 -4.10 19.93 9.69
CA TYR A 87 -3.23 19.44 8.62
C TYR A 87 -3.97 18.57 7.57
N MET A 88 -5.03 17.85 7.96
CA MET A 88 -5.77 16.99 7.03
C MET A 88 -6.86 17.73 6.21
N THR A 89 -7.23 18.95 6.58
CA THR A 89 -8.35 19.66 5.93
C THR A 89 -8.02 21.04 5.37
N GLU A 90 -6.97 21.70 5.87
CA GLU A 90 -6.67 23.10 5.53
C GLU A 90 -5.41 23.28 4.67
N GLU A 91 -4.55 22.26 4.57
CA GLU A 91 -3.41 22.22 3.63
C GLU A 91 -3.71 21.43 2.35
#